data_AF-A0A966K4I2-F1
#
_entry.id   AF-A0A966K4I2-F1
#
_cell.length_a   1.000
_cell.length_b   1.000
_cell.length_c   1.000
_cell.angle_alpha   90.00
_cell.angle_beta   90.00
_cell.angle_gamma   90.00
#
_symmetry.space_group_name_H-M   'P 1'
#
loop_
_entity.id
_entity.type
_entity.pdbx_description
1 polymer ?
#
loop_
_entity_poly.entity_id
_entity_poly.type
_entity_poly.pdbx_seq_one_letter_code
_entity_poly.pdbx_strand_id
1 'polypeptide(L)' 'MVDQNAKIYVAGHRGLVGSAIVKHLVSLGYRNLILKTRQELDLIEIRQ' A
#
# COMPACT_ATOMS: atom_id res chain seq x y z
N MET A 1 11.14 1.00 -16.45
CA MET A 1 10.20 -0.03 -15.94
C MET A 1 10.41 -0.13 -14.44
N VAL A 2 9.36 -0.14 -13.64
CA VAL A 2 9.47 -0.35 -12.18
C VAL A 2 9.66 -1.84 -11.95
N ASP A 3 10.59 -2.20 -11.07
CA ASP A 3 10.84 -3.60 -10.67
C ASP A 3 9.58 -4.17 -9.99
N GLN A 4 9.15 -5.37 -10.38
CA GLN A 4 8.02 -6.08 -9.76
C GLN A 4 8.26 -6.42 -8.27
N ASN A 5 9.53 -6.39 -7.84
CA ASN A 5 9.94 -6.56 -6.44
C ASN A 5 10.14 -5.23 -5.69
N ALA A 6 9.89 -4.09 -6.32
CA ALA A 6 9.96 -2.79 -5.66
C ALA A 6 9.03 -2.75 -4.43
N LYS A 7 9.51 -2.16 -3.32
CA LYS A 7 8.69 -1.93 -2.12
C LYS A 7 7.67 -0.84 -2.43
N ILE A 8 6.38 -1.18 -2.36
CA ILE A 8 5.28 -0.23 -2.61
C ILE A 8 4.43 -0.13 -1.33
N TYR A 9 4.36 1.06 -0.73
CA TYR A 9 3.46 1.34 0.38
C TYR A 9 2.16 1.95 -0.12
N VAL A 10 1.02 1.38 0.26
CA VAL A 10 -0.32 1.92 -0.08
C VAL A 10 -1.04 2.32 1.20
N ALA A 11 -1.03 3.63 1.50
CA ALA A 11 -1.85 4.21 2.55
C ALA A 11 -3.34 4.11 2.19
N GLY A 12 -4.20 3.93 3.20
CA GLY A 12 -5.66 3.87 2.96
C GLY A 12 -6.11 2.67 2.11
N HIS A 13 -5.32 1.59 2.04
CA HIS A 13 -5.56 0.42 1.20
C HIS A 13 -6.91 -0.30 1.40
N ARG A 14 -7.63 -0.02 2.50
CA ARG A 14 -8.98 -0.57 2.77
C ARG A 14 -10.12 0.28 2.20
N GLY A 15 -9.85 1.50 1.72
CA GLY A 15 -10.84 2.36 1.09
C GLY A 15 -11.18 1.93 -0.34
N LEU A 16 -12.17 2.60 -0.95
CA LEU A 16 -12.61 2.32 -2.33
C LEU A 16 -11.45 2.39 -3.33
N VAL A 17 -10.68 3.48 -3.30
CA VAL A 17 -9.55 3.68 -4.22
C VAL A 17 -8.36 2.80 -3.84
N GLY A 18 -7.99 2.77 -2.57
CA GLY A 18 -6.83 2.00 -2.09
C GLY A 18 -6.96 0.51 -2.40
N SER A 19 -8.15 -0.06 -2.23
CA SER A 19 -8.39 -1.47 -2.51
C SER A 19 -8.36 -1.79 -4.01
N ALA A 20 -8.82 -0.88 -4.87
CA ALA A 20 -8.70 -1.03 -6.32
C ALA A 20 -7.24 -0.98 -6.78
N ILE A 21 -6.44 -0.07 -6.21
CA ILE A 21 -5.00 0.04 -6.50
C ILE A 21 -4.27 -1.25 -6.10
N VAL A 22 -4.52 -1.77 -4.90
CA VAL A 22 -3.89 -3.04 -4.44
C VAL A 22 -4.25 -4.19 -5.38
N LYS A 23 -5.53 -4.35 -5.75
CA LYS A 23 -5.96 -5.38 -6.70
C LYS A 23 -5.25 -5.26 -8.04
N HIS A 24 -5.13 -4.03 -8.55
CA HIS A 24 -4.45 -3.79 -9.82
C HIS A 24 -2.96 -4.12 -9.75
N LEU A 25 -2.25 -3.68 -8.69
CA LEU A 25 -0.84 -4.00 -8.49
C LEU A 25 -0.58 -5.50 -8.37
N VAL A 26 -1.43 -6.22 -7.63
CA VAL A 26 -1.36 -7.68 -7.55
C VAL A 26 -1.59 -8.31 -8.94
N SER A 27 -2.55 -7.82 -9.72
CA SER A 27 -2.80 -8.32 -11.08
C SER A 27 -1.64 -8.10 -12.05
N LEU A 28 -0.85 -7.04 -11.84
CA LEU A 28 0.37 -6.73 -12.59
C LEU A 28 1.60 -7.50 -12.11
N GLY A 29 1.46 -8.33 -11.06
CA GLY A 29 2.53 -9.19 -10.54
C GLY A 29 3.41 -8.56 -9.46
N TYR A 30 3.06 -7.40 -8.92
CA TYR A 30 3.79 -6.80 -7.80
C TYR A 30 3.52 -7.58 -6.51
N ARG A 31 4.60 -7.98 -5.82
CA ARG A 31 4.52 -8.85 -4.64
C ARG A 31 4.89 -8.15 -3.33
N ASN A 32 5.69 -7.09 -3.42
CA ASN A 32 6.27 -6.43 -2.25
C ASN A 32 5.41 -5.22 -1.81
N LEU A 33 4.14 -5.49 -1.53
CA LEU A 33 3.17 -4.50 -1.07
C LEU A 33 3.21 -4.37 0.45
N ILE A 34 3.51 -3.17 0.93
CA ILE A 34 3.45 -2.82 2.35
C ILE A 34 2.09 -2.19 2.60
N LEU A 35 1.25 -2.89 3.37
CA LEU A 35 -0.10 -2.44 3.69
C LEU A 35 -0.20 -2.29 5.20
N LYS A 36 -0.52 -1.08 5.67
CA LYS A 36 -0.72 -0.77 7.09
C LYS A 36 -2.09 -0.18 7.32
N THR A 37 -2.75 -0.68 8.35
CA THR A 37 -3.99 -0.13 8.88
C THR A 37 -3.71 1.13 9.66
N ARG A 38 -4.74 1.97 9.88
CA ARG A 38 -4.60 3.15 10.72
C ARG A 38 -4.18 2.80 12.15
N GLN A 39 -4.59 1.64 12.65
CA GLN A 39 -4.19 1.16 13.97
C GLN A 39 -2.70 0.78 14.05
N GLU A 40 -2.12 0.30 12.95
CA GLU A 40 -0.68 -0.03 12.90
C GLU A 40 0.20 1.19 12.62
N LEU A 41 -0.34 2.21 11.94
CA LEU A 41 0.34 3.44 11.60
C LEU A 41 -0.70 4.56 11.44
N ASP A 42 -0.77 5.46 12.42
CA ASP A 42 -1.54 6.69 12.26
C ASP A 42 -0.68 7.72 11.50
N LEU A 43 -1.09 8.04 10.27
CA LEU A 43 -0.37 8.98 9.40
C LEU A 43 -0.51 10.44 9.84
N ILE A 44 -1.44 10.74 10.76
CA ILE A 44 -1.62 12.10 11.31
C ILE A 44 -0.61 12.34 12.44
N GLU A 45 -0.21 11.30 13.17
CA GLU A 45 0.69 11.41 14.30
C GLU A 45 2.14 11.22 13.85
N ILE A 46 2.88 12.32 13.72
CA ILE A 46 4.33 12.29 13.55
C ILE A 46 4.94 12.45 14.94
N ARG A 47 5.39 11.36 15.55
CA ARG A 47 6.25 11.42 16.75
C ARG A 47 7.70 11.54 16.32
N GLN A 48 8.37 12.61 16.76
CA GLN A 48 9.83 12.77 16.70
C GLN A 48 10.49 12.21 17.95
#